data_AF-A0A1B0ZKA0-F1
#
_entry.id   AF-A0A1B0ZKA0-F1
#
_cell.length_a   1.000
_cell.length_b   1.000
_cell.length_c   1.000
_cell.angle_alpha   90.00
_cell.angle_beta   90.00
_cell.angle_gamma   90.00
#
_symmetry.space_group_name_H-M   'P 1'
#
loop_
_entity.id
_entity.type
_entity.pdbx_description
1 polymer ?
#
loop_
_entity_poly.entity_id
_entity_poly.type
_entity_poly.pdbx_seq_one_letter_code
_entity_poly.pdbx_strand_id
1 'polypeptide(L)'
;MKQRKRLKVAASVSALGLVMALGACSGEKKPETPTVQPAPTGQGQGQTQPSDGEGNKDTTSAPSEDTASSGSDGINTGCSLPDGDQKIPNSAPPVDEWVDVNGTGVPTSKTYGPEKREGDLFGCYAHSPTGALFAMVYFGAASGKPEGFLDAWVTPEDLATIPENRRGSSGDSGVTLTLRGFRFSSATQDKVTADLAWHVTTDEGQNATMVSRIIMKWSGDHWTMDPEMGDTPVTRAPANLDGFTLWSAGNS
;
A
#
# COMPACT_ATOMS: atom_id res chain seq x y z
N MET A 1 55.72 -3.24 34.75
CA MET A 1 54.64 -3.03 35.74
C MET A 1 54.07 -1.62 35.61
N LYS A 2 52.79 -1.43 35.98
CA LYS A 2 51.90 -0.23 35.86
C LYS A 2 51.05 -0.21 34.59
N GLN A 3 49.93 -0.93 34.56
CA GLN A 3 48.60 -0.66 35.17
C GLN A 3 47.66 0.03 34.15
N ARG A 4 46.87 -0.81 33.47
CA ARG A 4 45.71 -0.42 32.66
C ARG A 4 44.60 0.02 33.61
N LYS A 5 44.19 1.30 33.58
CA LYS A 5 42.98 1.79 34.27
C LYS A 5 41.74 1.23 33.55
N ARG A 6 41.04 0.31 34.20
CA ARG A 6 39.66 -0.06 33.85
C ARG A 6 38.72 0.93 34.53
N LEU A 7 37.95 1.69 33.74
CA LEU A 7 36.84 2.50 34.25
C LEU A 7 35.60 1.61 34.36
N LYS A 8 35.01 1.59 35.55
CA LYS A 8 33.83 0.78 35.89
C LYS A 8 32.56 1.49 35.40
N VAL A 9 31.73 0.78 34.64
CA VAL A 9 30.35 1.18 34.33
C VAL A 9 29.51 0.94 35.58
N ALA A 10 28.89 2.00 36.11
CA ALA A 10 27.92 1.91 37.20
C ALA A 10 26.53 1.68 36.61
N ALA A 11 25.89 0.59 36.99
CA ALA A 11 24.50 0.30 36.72
C ALA A 11 23.64 1.04 37.75
N SER A 12 22.72 1.88 37.29
CA SER A 12 21.69 2.49 38.13
C SER A 12 20.37 1.75 37.93
N VAL A 13 20.00 0.97 38.94
CA VAL A 13 18.67 0.37 39.09
C VAL A 13 17.82 1.38 39.87
N SER A 14 16.73 1.87 39.27
CA SER A 14 15.67 2.56 40.00
C SER A 14 14.38 1.77 39.82
N ALA A 15 13.83 1.36 40.97
CA ALA A 15 12.57 0.66 41.13
C ALA A 15 11.53 1.58 41.79
N LEU A 16 10.27 1.11 41.76
CA LEU A 16 9.03 1.62 42.39
C LEU A 16 8.29 2.73 41.62
N GLY A 17 6.97 2.67 41.43
CA GLY A 17 5.98 1.85 42.12
C GLY A 17 4.69 1.68 41.30
N LEU A 18 4.09 0.50 41.45
CA LEU A 18 2.81 0.09 40.90
C LEU A 18 1.74 0.31 41.98
N VAL A 19 0.79 1.21 41.77
CA VAL A 19 -0.42 1.34 42.60
C VAL A 19 -1.55 0.57 41.92
N MET A 20 -2.02 -0.49 42.59
CA MET A 20 -3.26 -1.17 42.24
C MET A 20 -4.46 -0.43 42.83
N ALA A 21 -5.45 -0.12 42.01
CA ALA A 21 -6.78 0.27 42.46
C ALA A 21 -7.80 -0.75 41.95
N LEU A 22 -8.37 -1.50 42.90
CA LEU A 22 -9.53 -2.36 42.72
C LEU A 22 -10.79 -1.49 42.65
N GLY A 23 -11.48 -1.53 41.52
CA GLY A 23 -12.81 -0.95 41.34
C GLY A 23 -13.78 -2.02 40.85
N ALA A 24 -14.44 -2.69 41.80
CA ALA A 24 -15.58 -3.56 41.53
C ALA A 24 -16.87 -2.71 41.64
N CYS A 25 -17.66 -2.64 40.56
CA CYS A 25 -19.08 -2.33 40.62
C CYS A 25 -19.81 -3.14 39.54
N SER A 26 -20.73 -3.95 40.02
CA SER A 26 -21.63 -4.85 39.29
C SER A 26 -22.48 -4.16 38.23
N GLY A 27 -22.83 -4.91 37.18
CA GLY A 27 -23.79 -4.50 36.17
C GLY A 27 -24.14 -5.65 35.24
N GLU A 28 -24.81 -6.68 35.77
CA GLU A 28 -25.48 -7.71 34.97
C GLU A 28 -26.58 -7.07 34.12
N LYS A 29 -26.42 -7.09 32.79
CA LYS A 29 -27.50 -6.82 31.84
C LYS A 29 -27.77 -8.11 31.06
N LYS A 30 -28.90 -8.74 31.38
CA LYS A 30 -29.45 -9.91 30.70
C LYS A 30 -29.86 -9.55 29.25
N PRO A 31 -29.82 -10.48 28.28
CA PRO A 31 -29.97 -10.19 26.86
C PRO A 31 -31.43 -9.93 26.50
N GLU A 32 -31.69 -8.85 25.77
CA GLU A 32 -32.95 -8.66 25.05
C GLU A 32 -32.88 -9.39 23.72
N THR A 33 -33.78 -10.36 23.54
CA THR A 33 -34.03 -11.10 22.31
C THR A 33 -34.70 -10.18 21.28
N PRO A 34 -34.16 -10.03 20.06
CA PRO A 34 -34.93 -9.41 18.98
C PRO A 34 -35.97 -10.41 18.46
N THR A 35 -37.23 -10.12 18.72
CA THR A 35 -38.39 -10.81 18.17
C THR A 35 -38.43 -10.62 16.64
N VAL A 36 -38.36 -11.74 15.92
CA VAL A 36 -38.63 -11.83 14.49
C VAL A 36 -40.11 -11.55 14.23
N GLN A 37 -40.42 -10.62 13.34
CA GLN A 37 -41.72 -10.53 12.68
C GLN A 37 -41.53 -10.32 11.15
N PRO A 38 -42.48 -10.82 10.33
CA PRO A 38 -42.19 -11.35 9.00
C PRO A 38 -42.45 -10.37 7.85
N ALA A 39 -41.84 -10.67 6.71
CA ALA A 39 -42.04 -10.02 5.43
C ALA A 39 -43.47 -10.21 4.88
N PRO A 40 -44.04 -9.24 4.16
CA PRO A 40 -45.16 -9.48 3.26
C PRO A 40 -44.67 -9.86 1.86
N THR A 41 -45.02 -11.07 1.43
CA THR A 41 -45.04 -11.51 0.04
C THR A 41 -46.20 -10.86 -0.70
N GLY A 42 -45.94 -10.32 -1.90
CA GLY A 42 -46.96 -9.88 -2.83
C GLY A 42 -46.48 -10.07 -4.27
N GLN A 43 -46.88 -11.18 -4.89
CA GLN A 43 -46.79 -11.45 -6.32
C GLN A 43 -47.99 -10.84 -7.04
N GLY A 44 -47.79 -10.32 -8.26
CA GLY A 44 -48.86 -9.92 -9.18
C GLY A 44 -48.33 -9.77 -10.60
N GLN A 45 -48.67 -10.74 -11.45
CA GLN A 45 -48.31 -10.86 -12.87
C GLN A 45 -49.27 -10.08 -13.79
N GLY A 46 -48.83 -9.79 -15.03
CA GLY A 46 -49.67 -9.43 -16.19
C GLY A 46 -48.91 -8.57 -17.21
N GLN A 47 -48.16 -9.15 -18.16
CA GLN A 47 -48.56 -9.42 -19.57
C GLN A 47 -49.17 -8.24 -20.33
N THR A 48 -48.45 -7.71 -21.33
CA THR A 48 -48.87 -7.60 -22.75
C THR A 48 -47.74 -7.05 -23.65
N GLN A 49 -47.44 -7.78 -24.73
CA GLN A 49 -46.79 -7.40 -26.01
C GLN A 49 -47.88 -7.72 -27.10
N PRO A 50 -48.00 -7.11 -28.32
CA PRO A 50 -46.96 -6.68 -29.30
C PRO A 50 -47.18 -5.38 -30.11
N SER A 51 -46.13 -4.84 -30.73
CA SER A 51 -45.95 -4.80 -32.21
C SER A 51 -44.62 -4.14 -32.63
N ASP A 52 -44.02 -4.82 -33.59
CA ASP A 52 -42.99 -4.56 -34.62
C ASP A 52 -42.44 -3.14 -34.86
N GLY A 53 -41.13 -3.10 -35.14
CA GLY A 53 -40.41 -1.94 -35.67
C GLY A 53 -38.94 -2.23 -35.96
N GLU A 54 -38.67 -2.60 -37.20
CA GLU A 54 -37.40 -2.91 -37.85
C GLU A 54 -36.27 -1.87 -37.62
N GLY A 55 -35.03 -2.33 -37.40
CA GLY A 55 -33.88 -1.44 -37.23
C GLY A 55 -32.56 -2.17 -37.02
N ASN A 56 -32.06 -2.78 -38.09
CA ASN A 56 -30.71 -3.34 -38.20
C ASN A 56 -29.63 -2.31 -37.81
N LYS A 57 -28.74 -2.66 -36.86
CA LYS A 57 -27.30 -2.35 -36.91
C LYS A 57 -26.55 -3.02 -35.76
N ASP A 58 -25.62 -3.88 -36.16
CA ASP A 58 -24.53 -4.41 -35.37
C ASP A 58 -23.93 -3.36 -34.43
N THR A 59 -23.90 -3.67 -33.14
CA THR A 59 -22.96 -3.06 -32.20
C THR A 59 -22.17 -4.17 -31.55
N THR A 60 -21.14 -4.61 -32.28
CA THR A 60 -20.01 -5.32 -31.69
C THR A 60 -19.47 -4.45 -30.56
N SER A 61 -19.59 -4.92 -29.32
CA SER A 61 -18.93 -4.29 -28.18
C SER A 61 -17.42 -4.44 -28.39
N ALA A 62 -16.78 -3.36 -28.80
CA ALA A 62 -15.33 -3.24 -28.74
C ALA A 62 -14.91 -3.31 -27.25
N PRO A 63 -13.82 -4.00 -26.91
CA PRO A 63 -13.23 -3.89 -25.58
C PRO A 63 -12.90 -2.42 -25.30
N SER A 64 -13.22 -1.95 -24.10
CA SER A 64 -12.73 -0.66 -23.61
C SER A 64 -11.21 -0.73 -23.57
N GLU A 65 -10.55 -0.03 -24.50
CA GLU A 65 -9.13 0.24 -24.42
C GLU A 65 -8.88 1.09 -23.17
N ASP A 66 -8.09 0.55 -22.24
CA ASP A 66 -7.48 1.33 -21.16
C ASP A 66 -6.85 2.56 -21.79
N THR A 67 -7.40 3.72 -21.45
CA THR A 67 -6.91 5.00 -21.96
C THR A 67 -5.56 5.29 -21.30
N ALA A 68 -4.49 4.76 -21.90
CA ALA A 68 -3.15 5.30 -21.73
C ALA A 68 -3.18 6.70 -22.36
N SER A 69 -3.41 7.72 -21.54
CA SER A 69 -3.30 9.10 -21.99
C SER A 69 -1.82 9.41 -22.18
N SER A 70 -1.32 9.25 -23.41
CA SER A 70 -0.01 9.75 -23.84
C SER A 70 -0.02 11.29 -23.91
N GLY A 71 -0.01 11.94 -22.74
CA GLY A 71 0.31 13.35 -22.63
C GLY A 71 1.82 13.49 -22.46
N SER A 72 2.44 14.50 -23.06
CA SER A 72 3.84 14.88 -22.82
C SER A 72 4.10 15.43 -21.42
N ASP A 73 3.12 15.30 -20.53
CA ASP A 73 3.12 15.78 -19.16
C ASP A 73 3.39 14.56 -18.29
N GLY A 74 4.45 14.57 -17.45
CA GLY A 74 4.94 13.36 -16.77
C GLY A 74 3.89 12.60 -15.97
N ILE A 75 4.14 11.32 -15.65
CA ILE A 75 3.16 10.33 -15.12
C ILE A 75 2.30 10.78 -13.93
N ASN A 76 2.76 11.78 -13.17
CA ASN A 76 2.08 12.35 -12.01
C ASN A 76 1.46 13.75 -12.27
N THR A 77 1.31 14.17 -13.52
CA THR A 77 0.73 15.48 -13.86
C THR A 77 -0.75 15.35 -14.15
N GLY A 78 -1.61 16.16 -13.52
CA GLY A 78 -3.05 16.18 -13.84
C GLY A 78 -3.75 14.90 -13.38
N CYS A 79 -3.44 14.48 -12.15
CA CYS A 79 -4.14 13.41 -11.47
C CYS A 79 -5.57 13.86 -11.08
N SER A 80 -6.56 12.99 -11.23
CA SER A 80 -7.97 13.32 -11.02
C SER A 80 -8.71 12.41 -10.05
N LEU A 81 -8.04 11.39 -9.50
CA LEU A 81 -8.62 10.57 -8.42
C LEU A 81 -9.02 11.45 -7.23
N PRO A 82 -10.23 11.27 -6.69
CA PRO A 82 -10.65 12.01 -5.50
C PRO A 82 -9.85 11.60 -4.27
N ASP A 83 -9.82 12.47 -3.26
CA ASP A 83 -9.34 12.13 -1.93
C ASP A 83 -10.07 10.89 -1.38
N GLY A 84 -9.33 9.99 -0.76
CA GLY A 84 -9.88 8.77 -0.15
C GLY A 84 -10.14 8.91 1.36
N ASP A 85 -10.63 7.84 1.98
CA ASP A 85 -10.76 7.76 3.45
C ASP A 85 -9.37 7.90 4.10
N GLN A 86 -9.25 8.83 5.05
CA GLN A 86 -8.01 9.13 5.78
C GLN A 86 -7.71 8.15 6.93
N LYS A 87 -8.56 7.13 7.11
CA LYS A 87 -8.29 6.05 8.08
C LYS A 87 -7.28 5.05 7.52
N ILE A 88 -6.46 4.53 8.42
CA ILE A 88 -5.60 3.38 8.14
C ILE A 88 -6.50 2.16 7.86
N PRO A 89 -6.32 1.44 6.73
CA PRO A 89 -7.07 0.23 6.46
C PRO A 89 -6.72 -0.85 7.49
N ASN A 90 -7.76 -1.45 8.09
CA ASN A 90 -7.62 -2.50 9.10
C ASN A 90 -7.68 -3.93 8.50
N SER A 91 -7.85 -4.03 7.18
CA SER A 91 -7.85 -5.26 6.40
C SER A 91 -7.14 -5.02 5.07
N ALA A 92 -6.90 -6.08 4.30
CA ALA A 92 -6.47 -5.97 2.92
C ALA A 92 -7.45 -5.07 2.15
N PRO A 93 -6.98 -3.99 1.49
CA PRO A 93 -7.85 -3.20 0.62
C PRO A 93 -8.18 -4.00 -0.64
N PRO A 94 -9.37 -3.78 -1.23
CA PRO A 94 -9.77 -4.48 -2.44
C PRO A 94 -8.87 -4.07 -3.61
N VAL A 95 -8.52 -5.05 -4.44
CA VAL A 95 -7.69 -4.88 -5.64
C VAL A 95 -8.52 -5.27 -6.85
N ASP A 96 -8.51 -4.42 -7.88
CA ASP A 96 -9.20 -4.72 -9.14
C ASP A 96 -8.36 -5.68 -9.99
N GLU A 97 -7.05 -5.46 -10.04
CA GLU A 97 -6.10 -6.32 -10.77
C GLU A 97 -4.70 -6.29 -10.12
N TRP A 98 -3.97 -7.41 -10.21
CA TRP A 98 -2.54 -7.45 -9.93
C TRP A 98 -1.76 -7.51 -11.24
N VAL A 99 -1.04 -6.44 -11.56
CA VAL A 99 -0.25 -6.33 -12.79
C VAL A 99 1.21 -6.62 -12.52
N ASP A 100 1.90 -7.31 -13.43
CA ASP A 100 3.34 -7.55 -13.28
C ASP A 100 4.11 -6.27 -13.61
N VAL A 101 4.96 -5.85 -12.67
CA VAL A 101 5.95 -4.80 -12.87
C VAL A 101 7.30 -5.38 -12.47
N ASN A 102 8.13 -5.67 -13.47
CA ASN A 102 9.46 -6.25 -13.28
C ASN A 102 9.45 -7.55 -12.43
N GLY A 103 8.52 -8.47 -12.71
CA GLY A 103 8.41 -9.75 -12.00
C GLY A 103 7.76 -9.67 -10.63
N THR A 104 7.17 -8.52 -10.29
CA THR A 104 6.49 -8.26 -9.01
C THR A 104 5.04 -7.86 -9.29
N GLY A 105 4.09 -8.57 -8.66
CA GLY A 105 2.69 -8.18 -8.72
C GLY A 105 2.42 -6.87 -7.99
N VAL A 106 1.91 -5.88 -8.71
CA VAL A 106 1.51 -4.56 -8.20
C VAL A 106 -0.02 -4.45 -8.26
N PRO A 107 -0.69 -4.03 -7.17
CA PRO A 107 -2.13 -3.90 -7.15
C PRO A 107 -2.58 -2.63 -7.88
N THR A 108 -3.68 -2.72 -8.61
CA THR A 108 -4.35 -1.59 -9.23
C THR A 108 -5.79 -1.50 -8.75
N SER A 109 -6.31 -0.27 -8.69
CA SER A 109 -7.70 0.00 -8.35
C SER A 109 -8.17 1.28 -9.02
N LYS A 110 -9.39 1.28 -9.55
CA LYS A 110 -10.07 2.49 -10.02
C LYS A 110 -10.30 3.52 -8.91
N THR A 111 -10.29 3.07 -7.65
CA THR A 111 -10.51 3.92 -6.48
C THR A 111 -9.20 4.46 -5.91
N TYR A 112 -8.15 3.63 -5.86
CA TYR A 112 -6.91 3.95 -5.15
C TYR A 112 -5.73 4.26 -6.06
N GLY A 113 -5.84 3.95 -7.36
CA GLY A 113 -4.81 4.09 -8.36
C GLY A 113 -4.05 2.79 -8.66
N PRO A 114 -3.07 2.84 -9.57
CA PRO A 114 -2.71 4.03 -10.35
C PRO A 114 -3.80 4.42 -11.36
N GLU A 115 -4.04 5.71 -11.53
CA GLU A 115 -4.88 6.25 -12.61
C GLU A 115 -4.11 6.33 -13.94
N LYS A 116 -2.78 6.56 -13.88
CA LYS A 116 -1.94 6.72 -15.07
C LYS A 116 -0.87 5.65 -15.14
N ARG A 117 -0.66 5.14 -16.36
CA ARG A 117 0.32 4.10 -16.69
C ARG A 117 0.95 4.40 -18.05
N GLU A 118 2.27 4.45 -18.09
CA GLU A 118 3.08 4.59 -19.30
C GLU A 118 4.14 3.47 -19.30
N GLY A 119 3.85 2.37 -20.01
CA GLY A 119 4.64 1.15 -19.87
C GLY A 119 4.61 0.64 -18.43
N ASP A 120 5.79 0.47 -17.82
CA ASP A 120 5.97 0.07 -16.42
C ASP A 120 6.05 1.27 -15.46
N LEU A 121 5.91 2.51 -15.96
CA LEU A 121 5.88 3.71 -15.15
C LEU A 121 4.44 4.04 -14.71
N PHE A 122 4.13 3.96 -13.42
CA PHE A 122 2.79 4.20 -12.89
C PHE A 122 2.77 5.46 -12.00
N GLY A 123 1.62 6.13 -11.97
CA GLY A 123 1.41 7.36 -11.20
C GLY A 123 -0.06 7.65 -10.92
N CYS A 124 -0.31 8.80 -10.30
CA CYS A 124 -1.63 9.28 -9.90
C CYS A 124 -2.41 8.28 -9.02
N TYR A 125 -2.12 8.31 -7.72
CA TYR A 125 -2.80 7.53 -6.69
C TYR A 125 -3.65 8.44 -5.81
N ALA A 126 -4.75 7.92 -5.26
CA ALA A 126 -5.66 8.72 -4.44
C ALA A 126 -4.95 9.30 -3.20
N HIS A 127 -5.29 10.53 -2.82
CA HIS A 127 -4.79 11.17 -1.60
C HIS A 127 -5.42 10.54 -0.36
N SER A 128 -4.85 9.43 0.11
CA SER A 128 -5.31 8.68 1.28
C SER A 128 -4.26 7.66 1.73
N PRO A 129 -4.32 7.14 2.97
CA PRO A 129 -3.47 6.03 3.41
C PRO A 129 -3.57 4.78 2.53
N THR A 130 -4.74 4.48 1.97
CA THR A 130 -4.91 3.33 1.06
C THR A 130 -4.29 3.61 -0.31
N GLY A 131 -4.49 4.81 -0.88
CA GLY A 131 -3.81 5.20 -2.12
C GLY A 131 -2.29 5.25 -1.97
N ALA A 132 -1.79 5.75 -0.83
CA ALA A 132 -0.37 5.69 -0.49
C ALA A 132 0.15 4.25 -0.40
N LEU A 133 -0.62 3.31 0.16
CA LEU A 133 -0.22 1.90 0.21
C LEU A 133 -0.08 1.29 -1.19
N PHE A 134 -0.99 1.57 -2.12
CA PHE A 134 -0.87 1.14 -3.52
C PHE A 134 0.39 1.74 -4.16
N ALA A 135 0.61 3.04 -3.94
CA ALA A 135 1.81 3.75 -4.39
C ALA A 135 3.10 3.13 -3.81
N MET A 136 3.12 2.74 -2.54
CA MET A 136 4.26 2.11 -1.87
C MET A 136 4.60 0.74 -2.45
N VAL A 137 3.60 -0.08 -2.79
CA VAL A 137 3.83 -1.39 -3.41
C VAL A 137 4.43 -1.21 -4.79
N TYR A 138 3.89 -0.30 -5.61
CA TYR A 138 4.48 0.03 -6.91
C TYR A 138 5.92 0.56 -6.75
N PHE A 139 6.14 1.52 -5.86
CA PHE A 139 7.48 2.08 -5.61
C PHE A 139 8.48 0.97 -5.25
N GLY A 140 8.11 0.04 -4.37
CA GLY A 140 8.96 -1.10 -4.02
C GLY A 140 9.24 -2.04 -5.20
N ALA A 141 8.26 -2.31 -6.05
CA ALA A 141 8.38 -3.17 -7.22
C ALA A 141 9.23 -2.54 -8.35
N ALA A 142 9.04 -1.25 -8.59
CA ALA A 142 9.64 -0.52 -9.70
C ALA A 142 10.98 0.14 -9.36
N SER A 143 11.34 0.29 -8.07
CA SER A 143 12.52 1.03 -7.60
C SER A 143 13.76 0.85 -8.47
N GLY A 144 14.14 1.92 -9.18
CA GLY A 144 15.35 1.99 -9.99
C GLY A 144 15.34 1.18 -11.29
N LYS A 145 14.16 0.72 -11.75
CA LYS A 145 14.03 -0.12 -12.96
C LYS A 145 13.49 0.61 -14.19
N PRO A 146 12.28 1.23 -14.18
CA PRO A 146 11.79 1.94 -15.36
C PRO A 146 12.51 3.28 -15.54
N GLU A 147 12.69 3.70 -16.79
CA GLU A 147 13.18 5.03 -17.13
C GLU A 147 12.26 6.11 -16.55
N GLY A 148 12.83 7.21 -16.05
CA GLY A 148 12.06 8.30 -15.44
C GLY A 148 11.51 8.01 -14.03
N PHE A 149 11.77 6.83 -13.45
CA PHE A 149 11.25 6.47 -12.12
C PHE A 149 11.58 7.49 -11.03
N LEU A 150 12.85 7.88 -10.89
CA LEU A 150 13.26 8.81 -9.84
C LEU A 150 12.63 10.20 -10.02
N ASP A 151 12.57 10.70 -11.25
CA ASP A 151 11.98 12.00 -11.56
C ASP A 151 10.46 12.02 -11.28
N ALA A 152 9.79 10.89 -11.46
CA ALA A 152 8.38 10.74 -11.15
C ALA A 152 8.10 10.61 -9.65
N TRP A 153 8.99 9.98 -8.89
CA TRP A 153 8.72 9.57 -7.51
C TRP A 153 9.49 10.33 -6.44
N VAL A 154 10.43 11.19 -6.83
CA VAL A 154 11.22 12.01 -5.93
C VAL A 154 11.18 13.44 -6.43
N THR A 155 10.85 14.40 -5.57
CA THR A 155 10.86 15.81 -5.97
C THR A 155 12.30 16.25 -6.31
N PRO A 156 12.51 17.24 -7.19
CA PRO A 156 13.85 17.75 -7.48
C PRO A 156 14.61 18.21 -6.24
N GLU A 157 13.89 18.77 -5.26
CA GLU A 157 14.43 19.24 -3.98
C GLU A 157 14.91 18.05 -3.12
N ASP A 158 14.09 17.01 -2.97
CA ASP A 158 14.46 15.82 -2.21
C ASP A 158 15.58 15.04 -2.89
N LEU A 159 15.53 14.93 -4.22
CA LEU A 159 16.54 14.22 -4.99
C LEU A 159 17.92 14.81 -4.68
N ALA A 160 18.04 16.15 -4.63
CA ALA A 160 19.27 16.85 -4.26
C ALA A 160 19.84 16.48 -2.87
N THR A 161 19.03 15.93 -1.97
CA THR A 161 19.45 15.47 -0.63
C THR A 161 19.91 14.01 -0.61
N ILE A 162 19.50 13.20 -1.60
CA ILE A 162 19.84 11.78 -1.67
C ILE A 162 21.29 11.63 -2.17
N PRO A 163 22.18 10.95 -1.44
CA PRO A 163 23.54 10.68 -1.90
C PRO A 163 23.57 9.90 -3.21
N GLU A 164 24.48 10.24 -4.12
CA GLU A 164 24.60 9.62 -5.46
C GLU A 164 24.65 8.08 -5.42
N ASN A 165 25.36 7.50 -4.45
CA ASN A 165 25.45 6.05 -4.29
C ASN A 165 24.14 5.37 -3.83
N ARG A 166 23.15 6.16 -3.39
CA ARG A 166 21.79 5.70 -3.04
C ARG A 166 20.76 6.00 -4.13
N ARG A 167 21.09 6.84 -5.12
CA ARG A 167 20.19 7.19 -6.23
C ARG A 167 20.01 6.03 -7.20
N GLY A 168 21.02 5.17 -7.35
CA GLY A 168 20.96 3.97 -8.19
C GLY A 168 21.01 2.70 -7.34
N SER A 169 19.90 2.32 -6.72
CA SER A 169 19.71 0.92 -6.35
C SER A 169 19.04 0.24 -7.53
N SER A 170 19.82 0.02 -8.59
CA SER A 170 19.38 -0.77 -9.74
C SER A 170 18.91 -2.12 -9.21
N GLY A 171 17.64 -2.46 -9.42
CA GLY A 171 17.11 -3.75 -9.02
C GLY A 171 17.94 -4.85 -9.70
N ASP A 172 18.63 -5.64 -8.88
CA ASP A 172 19.56 -6.64 -9.36
C ASP A 172 18.81 -7.68 -10.21
N SER A 173 19.33 -7.94 -11.40
CA SER A 173 18.76 -8.95 -12.30
C SER A 173 18.97 -10.31 -11.64
N GLY A 174 17.90 -10.88 -11.08
CA GLY A 174 17.98 -12.10 -10.27
C GLY A 174 17.24 -11.99 -8.94
N VAL A 175 16.71 -10.81 -8.57
CA VAL A 175 15.86 -10.64 -7.39
C VAL A 175 14.38 -10.67 -7.80
N THR A 176 13.61 -11.58 -7.20
CA THR A 176 12.14 -11.60 -7.29
C THR A 176 11.55 -11.15 -5.96
N LEU A 177 10.58 -10.25 -6.02
CA LEU A 177 9.83 -9.76 -4.87
C LEU A 177 8.38 -10.24 -4.96
N THR A 178 7.84 -10.71 -3.84
CA THR A 178 6.41 -11.00 -3.72
C THR A 178 5.88 -10.38 -2.45
N LEU A 179 4.91 -9.47 -2.58
CA LEU A 179 4.26 -8.87 -1.41
C LEU A 179 3.56 -9.94 -0.59
N ARG A 180 3.74 -9.89 0.74
CA ARG A 180 3.12 -10.82 1.69
C ARG A 180 2.20 -10.13 2.68
N GLY A 181 2.37 -8.84 2.87
CA GLY A 181 1.55 -8.05 3.77
C GLY A 181 2.14 -6.68 4.04
N PHE A 182 1.40 -5.91 4.83
CA PHE A 182 1.75 -4.55 5.19
C PHE A 182 1.43 -4.28 6.67
N ARG A 183 2.05 -3.24 7.21
CA ARG A 183 1.73 -2.69 8.52
C ARG A 183 1.99 -1.19 8.51
N PHE A 184 0.98 -0.39 8.79
CA PHE A 184 1.16 1.05 8.97
C PHE A 184 1.82 1.33 10.32
N SER A 185 2.82 2.22 10.34
CA SER A 185 3.35 2.78 11.58
C SER A 185 2.73 4.14 11.89
N SER A 186 2.39 4.90 10.85
CA SER A 186 1.73 6.20 10.98
C SER A 186 1.07 6.58 9.66
N ALA A 187 -0.06 7.28 9.74
CA ALA A 187 -0.66 7.94 8.59
C ALA A 187 -1.26 9.27 9.05
N THR A 188 -0.80 10.35 8.43
CA THR A 188 -1.50 11.63 8.39
C THR A 188 -2.05 11.81 6.97
N GLN A 189 -2.76 12.91 6.75
CA GLN A 189 -3.27 13.24 5.42
C GLN A 189 -2.13 13.30 4.39
N ASP A 190 -1.06 14.03 4.72
CA ASP A 190 0.00 14.35 3.75
C ASP A 190 1.28 13.52 3.95
N LYS A 191 1.33 12.57 4.90
CA LYS A 191 2.50 11.69 5.13
C LYS A 191 2.08 10.34 5.66
N VAL A 192 2.52 9.28 4.99
CA VAL A 192 2.18 7.90 5.33
C VAL A 192 3.47 7.10 5.47
N THR A 193 3.54 6.30 6.53
CA THR A 193 4.65 5.37 6.74
C THR A 193 4.12 3.98 7.00
N ALA A 194 4.58 3.03 6.19
CA ALA A 194 4.24 1.64 6.33
C ALA A 194 5.47 0.74 6.14
N ASP A 195 5.43 -0.38 6.84
CA ASP A 195 6.34 -1.49 6.65
C ASP A 195 5.69 -2.47 5.65
N LEU A 196 6.39 -2.80 4.57
CA LEU A 196 5.97 -3.81 3.60
C LEU A 196 6.79 -5.08 3.79
N ALA A 197 6.10 -6.22 3.89
CA ALA A 197 6.72 -7.53 3.98
C ALA A 197 6.85 -8.13 2.57
N TRP A 198 8.08 -8.24 2.10
CA TRP A 198 8.43 -8.80 0.79
C TRP A 198 9.06 -10.17 0.97
N HIS A 199 8.48 -11.19 0.36
CA HIS A 199 9.21 -12.42 0.14
C HIS A 199 10.24 -12.19 -0.97
N VAL A 200 11.51 -12.38 -0.64
CA VAL A 200 12.64 -12.14 -1.53
C VAL A 200 13.23 -13.49 -1.89
N THR A 201 13.28 -13.77 -3.18
CA THR A 201 14.08 -14.88 -3.73
C THR A 201 15.15 -14.36 -4.65
N THR A 202 16.37 -14.89 -4.56
CA THR A 202 17.47 -14.56 -5.46
C THR A 202 18.09 -15.78 -6.12
N ASP A 203 18.72 -15.58 -7.27
CA ASP A 203 19.50 -16.62 -7.96
C ASP A 203 20.65 -17.17 -7.09
N GLU A 204 21.14 -16.36 -6.16
CA GLU A 204 22.17 -16.71 -5.17
C GLU A 204 21.62 -17.56 -4.01
N GLY A 205 20.33 -17.90 -4.05
CA GLY A 205 19.67 -18.78 -3.08
C GLY A 205 19.11 -18.07 -1.85
N GLN A 206 19.06 -16.74 -1.83
CA GLN A 206 18.30 -16.04 -0.79
C GLN A 206 16.83 -16.43 -0.93
N ASN A 207 16.21 -16.80 0.18
CA ASN A 207 14.79 -17.14 0.24
C ASN A 207 14.30 -16.78 1.65
N ALA A 208 13.79 -15.56 1.79
CA ALA A 208 13.38 -15.04 3.08
C ALA A 208 12.35 -13.92 2.91
N THR A 209 11.48 -13.77 3.90
CA THR A 209 10.62 -12.59 3.97
C THR A 209 11.34 -11.46 4.72
N MET A 210 11.48 -10.34 4.04
CA MET A 210 12.13 -9.11 4.50
C MET A 210 11.09 -8.02 4.69
N VAL A 211 11.38 -7.07 5.56
CA VAL A 211 10.55 -5.90 5.84
C VAL A 211 11.31 -4.66 5.42
N SER A 212 10.72 -3.88 4.51
CA SER A 212 11.19 -2.53 4.17
C SER A 212 10.19 -1.50 4.68
N ARG A 213 10.70 -0.42 5.26
CA ARG A 213 9.87 0.74 5.61
C ARG A 213 9.83 1.68 4.41
N ILE A 214 8.65 2.06 3.99
CA ILE A 214 8.43 3.03 2.93
C ILE A 214 7.70 4.24 3.52
N ILE A 215 8.19 5.43 3.21
CA ILE A 215 7.64 6.69 3.66
C ILE A 215 7.23 7.46 2.40
N MET A 216 5.94 7.78 2.30
CA MET A 216 5.38 8.60 1.24
C MET A 216 4.90 9.92 1.82
N LYS A 217 5.06 11.01 1.07
CA LYS A 217 4.54 12.33 1.38
C LYS A 217 3.75 12.88 0.19
N TRP A 218 2.68 13.61 0.49
CA TRP A 218 1.89 14.28 -0.52
C TRP A 218 2.61 15.56 -0.97
N SER A 219 2.81 15.71 -2.28
CA SER A 219 3.49 16.87 -2.86
C SER A 219 2.78 17.32 -4.11
N GLY A 220 2.22 18.53 -4.08
CA GLY A 220 1.36 19.02 -5.16
C GLY A 220 0.04 18.24 -5.21
N ASP A 221 -0.04 17.27 -6.12
CA ASP A 221 -1.21 16.48 -6.44
C ASP A 221 -0.94 14.95 -6.48
N HIS A 222 0.21 14.51 -5.97
CA HIS A 222 0.59 13.09 -5.97
C HIS A 222 1.47 12.71 -4.77
N TRP A 223 1.57 11.40 -4.53
CA TRP A 223 2.50 10.82 -3.57
C TRP A 223 3.92 10.79 -4.13
N THR A 224 4.87 11.25 -3.32
CA THR A 224 6.30 11.16 -3.57
C THR A 224 7.01 10.46 -2.43
N MET A 225 8.18 9.89 -2.70
CA MET A 225 9.02 9.27 -1.69
C MET A 225 9.65 10.32 -0.77
N ASP A 226 9.61 10.04 0.53
CA ASP A 226 10.32 10.84 1.52
C ASP A 226 11.74 10.29 1.73
N PRO A 227 12.81 11.09 1.52
CA PRO A 227 14.19 10.63 1.59
C PRO A 227 14.60 10.11 2.98
N GLU A 228 13.85 10.44 4.05
CA GLU A 228 14.06 9.88 5.40
C GLU A 228 14.02 8.34 5.40
N MET A 229 13.34 7.70 4.45
CA MET A 229 13.28 6.24 4.38
C MET A 229 14.64 5.60 4.12
N GLY A 230 15.57 6.34 3.47
CA GLY A 230 16.91 5.86 3.14
C GLY A 230 17.78 5.53 4.37
N ASP A 231 17.37 5.94 5.57
CA ASP A 231 18.07 5.66 6.82
C ASP A 231 17.43 4.48 7.60
N THR A 232 16.36 3.88 7.05
CA THR A 232 15.66 2.77 7.68
C THR A 232 16.23 1.43 7.23
N PRO A 233 16.64 0.54 8.15
CA PRO A 233 17.24 -0.73 7.78
C PRO A 233 16.17 -1.71 7.26
N VAL A 234 16.50 -2.44 6.20
CA VAL A 234 15.74 -3.62 5.80
C VAL A 234 16.05 -4.74 6.80
N THR A 235 15.01 -5.38 7.33
CA THR A 235 15.13 -6.41 8.37
C THR A 235 14.40 -7.68 7.98
N ARG A 236 14.71 -8.81 8.64
CA ARG A 236 13.94 -10.04 8.45
C ARG A 236 12.56 -9.87 9.10
N ALA A 237 11.52 -10.36 8.42
CA ALA A 237 10.17 -10.33 8.94
C ALA A 237 10.02 -11.20 10.21
N PRO A 238 9.10 -10.83 11.12
CA PRO A 238 8.75 -11.70 12.25
C PRO A 238 8.16 -13.03 11.76
N ALA A 239 8.21 -14.05 12.62
CA ALA A 239 7.57 -15.33 12.35
C ALA A 239 6.08 -15.11 12.05
N ASN A 240 5.55 -15.87 11.08
CA ASN A 240 4.14 -15.81 10.64
C ASN A 240 3.62 -14.40 10.28
N LEU A 241 4.51 -13.43 10.06
CA LEU A 241 4.16 -12.03 9.85
C LEU A 241 3.33 -11.42 11.00
N ASP A 242 3.65 -11.78 12.24
CA ASP A 242 2.97 -11.24 13.42
C ASP A 242 2.90 -9.70 13.39
N GLY A 243 1.69 -9.18 13.52
CA GLY A 243 1.40 -7.74 13.49
C GLY A 243 1.26 -7.13 12.08
N PHE A 244 1.34 -7.92 11.01
CA PHE A 244 1.05 -7.49 9.65
C PHE A 244 -0.36 -7.92 9.22
N THR A 245 -0.97 -7.10 8.38
CA THR A 245 -2.13 -7.50 7.59
C THR A 245 -1.62 -8.27 6.37
N LEU A 246 -2.05 -9.53 6.22
CA LEU A 246 -1.70 -10.34 5.06
C LEU A 246 -2.36 -9.75 3.81
N TRP A 247 -1.56 -9.54 2.76
CA TRP A 247 -2.03 -8.98 1.50
C TRP A 247 -1.09 -9.32 0.36
N SER A 248 -1.63 -9.91 -0.70
CA SER A 248 -0.92 -10.44 -1.85
C SER A 248 -1.92 -10.74 -2.98
N ALA A 249 -1.41 -11.05 -4.18
CA ALA A 249 -2.23 -11.45 -5.32
C ALA A 249 -3.16 -12.65 -5.07
N GLY A 250 -2.89 -13.50 -4.07
CA GLY A 250 -3.71 -14.67 -3.77
C GLY A 250 -4.81 -14.45 -2.72
N ASN A 251 -4.93 -13.27 -2.11
CA ASN A 251 -5.84 -13.04 -0.99
C ASN A 251 -6.33 -11.58 -0.83
N SER A 252 -6.44 -10.86 -1.95
CA SER A 252 -6.94 -9.48 -2.04
C SER A 252 -8.43 -9.39 -2.40
#